data_AF-A0AAV2D596-F1
#
_entry.id   AF-A0AAV2D596-F1
#
_cell.length_a   1.000
_cell.length_b   1.000
_cell.length_c   1.000
_cell.angle_alpha   90.00
_cell.angle_beta   90.00
_cell.angle_gamma   90.00
#
_symmetry.space_group_name_H-M   'P 1'
#
loop_
_entity.id
_entity.type
_entity.pdbx_description
1 polymer ?
#
loop_
_entity_poly.entity_id
_entity_poly.type
_entity_poly.pdbx_seq_one_letter_code
_entity_poly.pdbx_strand_id
1 'polypeptide(L)'
;MFWGRKGKKKEYPLTFFPSSQSPSLLLSSHRRTPLPSDHRVADSVLIIITTTMLSSFNNTTTTSSSSHDPDEDEPSPSTTAAAADLHFHHLMAAAPPPPLALPPPLAMASSSSSFATSAIHVRHLLARCAELMSSSSSSASGHAHRLVAALSAASSPLGDSTERLAHQFAAAFSLRLHNRVLIDNNNNNSAAAAMQSCYLSVNQMTPFIRFAHLTANQAILESVESEAGGGIHIVDLDIMHGVQWPPLMQALAERRPPPPLLRITGAGSDPETLHRTGSRLSKFAHSLGLTFHFHPLLLRPDHQHVVRSSSVAVVPGEALAVNCMFYLHRLVSNQQQREEEEQVLRVFLSEVKEELSPRVVTVGERELEGREVGDAVEYYRAVFESLEETVPPGSGERAAVEGAWFGREIREAVAMAGVGGGSSRRMEWWGRVMRRAGFGNVGLSPFAVSQAKLLLRLHYPSEGYRLQVVDRKEVEELGDDDQNLRVRGLLLGWRDRPLFSFSSWR
;
A
#
# COMPACT_ATOMS: atom_id res chain seq x y z
N MET A 1 41.03 -56.10 -14.48
CA MET A 1 39.55 -56.15 -14.49
C MET A 1 39.06 -56.47 -13.09
N PHE A 2 38.21 -55.58 -12.58
CA PHE A 2 37.17 -55.71 -11.54
C PHE A 2 37.40 -56.41 -10.18
N TRP A 3 37.08 -55.62 -9.16
CA TRP A 3 36.85 -55.88 -7.74
C TRP A 3 35.53 -56.61 -7.45
N GLY A 4 35.45 -57.29 -6.29
CA GLY A 4 34.20 -57.79 -5.69
C GLY A 4 34.28 -58.13 -4.20
N ARG A 5 33.49 -57.38 -3.39
CA ARG A 5 32.74 -57.70 -2.14
C ARG A 5 33.38 -58.40 -0.92
N LYS A 6 33.07 -57.86 0.27
CA LYS A 6 32.65 -58.51 1.56
C LYS A 6 32.28 -57.39 2.56
N GLY A 7 31.39 -57.46 3.55
CA GLY A 7 30.52 -58.48 4.18
C GLY A 7 29.63 -57.76 5.24
N LYS A 8 28.36 -58.16 5.44
CA LYS A 8 27.79 -59.05 6.48
C LYS A 8 27.26 -58.37 7.78
N LYS A 9 26.02 -58.77 8.11
CA LYS A 9 25.09 -58.42 9.21
C LYS A 9 25.50 -58.94 10.61
N LYS A 10 24.87 -58.41 11.69
CA LYS A 10 24.15 -59.12 12.80
C LYS A 10 23.70 -58.10 13.87
N GLU A 11 22.40 -57.96 14.21
CA GLU A 11 21.47 -58.75 15.08
C GLU A 11 21.40 -58.27 16.55
N TYR A 12 20.16 -58.06 17.04
CA TYR A 12 19.73 -57.62 18.38
C TYR A 12 19.23 -58.80 19.24
N PRO A 13 19.10 -58.63 20.57
CA PRO A 13 18.07 -59.35 21.34
C PRO A 13 17.24 -58.48 22.31
N LEU A 14 16.09 -59.01 22.73
CA LEU A 14 15.09 -58.49 23.68
C LEU A 14 15.05 -59.35 24.97
N THR A 15 14.76 -58.77 26.16
CA THR A 15 13.62 -59.11 27.07
C THR A 15 13.66 -58.47 28.50
N PHE A 16 12.52 -57.85 28.88
CA PHE A 16 11.71 -57.71 30.14
C PHE A 16 12.15 -57.16 31.55
N PHE A 17 11.54 -55.98 31.93
CA PHE A 17 10.83 -55.43 33.17
C PHE A 17 11.36 -55.57 34.65
N PRO A 18 10.88 -54.82 35.72
CA PRO A 18 9.66 -53.97 35.93
C PRO A 18 9.82 -52.64 36.79
N SER A 19 8.68 -52.13 37.33
CA SER A 19 8.21 -50.83 37.90
C SER A 19 8.72 -50.22 39.23
N SER A 20 8.43 -48.90 39.37
CA SER A 20 8.04 -48.08 40.56
C SER A 20 9.09 -47.48 41.53
N GLN A 21 9.04 -46.15 41.72
CA GLN A 21 9.06 -45.35 42.98
C GLN A 21 9.63 -43.91 42.77
N SER A 22 8.92 -42.90 43.29
CA SER A 22 9.39 -41.52 43.57
C SER A 22 10.13 -41.50 44.93
N PRO A 23 11.05 -40.57 45.30
CA PRO A 23 10.74 -39.13 45.48
C PRO A 23 11.92 -38.09 45.34
N SER A 24 11.54 -36.80 45.31
CA SER A 24 12.22 -35.58 45.84
C SER A 24 13.66 -35.14 45.46
N LEU A 25 13.70 -33.95 44.83
CA LEU A 25 14.59 -32.77 45.03
C LEU A 25 16.13 -32.93 45.10
N LEU A 26 16.83 -32.29 44.14
CA LEU A 26 17.97 -31.39 44.42
C LEU A 26 18.25 -30.46 43.22
N LEU A 27 18.45 -29.18 43.55
CA LEU A 27 18.70 -28.06 42.63
C LEU A 27 19.99 -28.23 41.81
N SER A 28 19.95 -27.83 40.53
CA SER A 28 21.07 -27.07 39.97
C SER A 28 20.56 -25.97 39.03
N SER A 29 21.02 -24.77 39.29
CA SER A 29 20.63 -23.53 38.66
C SER A 29 21.19 -23.43 37.25
N HIS A 30 20.33 -23.29 36.23
CA HIS A 30 20.69 -22.62 34.99
C HIS A 30 19.75 -21.42 34.83
N ARG A 31 20.32 -20.22 35.01
CA ARG A 31 19.66 -18.95 34.71
C ARG A 31 19.18 -18.98 33.26
N ARG A 32 17.87 -19.13 33.05
CA ARG A 32 17.23 -18.67 31.82
C ARG A 32 17.12 -17.16 31.93
N THR A 33 17.82 -16.46 31.04
CA THR A 33 17.48 -15.08 30.71
C THR A 33 16.01 -15.03 30.27
N PRO A 34 15.18 -14.11 30.79
CA PRO A 34 13.83 -13.97 30.28
C PRO A 34 13.90 -13.45 28.84
N LEU A 35 13.27 -14.17 27.92
CA LEU A 35 12.88 -13.62 26.62
C LEU A 35 12.00 -12.39 26.84
N PRO A 36 12.10 -11.33 26.02
CA PRO A 36 11.23 -10.17 26.15
C PRO A 36 9.76 -10.61 26.00
N SER A 37 8.92 -10.20 26.94
CA SER A 37 7.50 -10.58 27.01
C SER A 37 6.70 -10.13 25.78
N ASP A 38 6.02 -11.07 25.13
CA ASP A 38 5.09 -10.88 23.98
C ASP A 38 3.98 -9.82 24.20
N HIS A 39 3.74 -9.39 25.45
CA HIS A 39 2.66 -8.46 25.80
C HIS A 39 2.89 -7.02 25.29
N ARG A 40 4.12 -6.49 25.37
CA ARG A 40 4.44 -5.12 24.86
C ARG A 40 4.31 -5.00 23.34
N VAL A 41 4.43 -6.13 22.67
CA VAL A 41 4.43 -6.27 21.21
C VAL A 41 3.00 -6.24 20.69
N ALA A 42 2.05 -6.93 21.35
CA ALA A 42 0.63 -6.84 21.03
C ALA A 42 0.07 -5.42 21.19
N ASP A 43 0.55 -4.67 22.18
CA ASP A 43 0.12 -3.28 22.44
C ASP A 43 0.51 -2.35 21.28
N SER A 44 1.75 -2.42 20.80
CA SER A 44 2.20 -1.65 19.63
C SER A 44 1.40 -2.00 18.35
N VAL A 45 0.90 -3.24 18.25
CA VAL A 45 0.05 -3.68 17.12
C VAL A 45 -1.33 -3.08 17.16
N LEU A 46 -1.97 -3.15 18.31
CA LEU A 46 -3.30 -2.62 18.50
C LEU A 46 -3.29 -1.10 18.28
N ILE A 47 -2.27 -0.41 18.80
CA ILE A 47 -2.11 1.05 18.79
C ILE A 47 -1.97 1.62 17.38
N ILE A 48 -1.06 1.06 16.55
CA ILE A 48 -0.84 1.56 15.19
C ILE A 48 -2.14 1.52 14.39
N ILE A 49 -2.98 0.50 14.59
CA ILE A 49 -4.23 0.35 13.85
C ILE A 49 -5.40 1.09 14.50
N THR A 50 -5.55 1.09 15.83
CA THR A 50 -6.62 1.85 16.51
C THR A 50 -6.46 3.35 16.31
N THR A 51 -5.24 3.89 16.34
CA THR A 51 -4.99 5.31 16.04
C THR A 51 -5.22 5.66 14.58
N THR A 52 -4.93 4.75 13.65
CA THR A 52 -5.25 4.96 12.22
C THR A 52 -6.77 5.01 11.99
N MET A 53 -7.52 4.18 12.71
CA MET A 53 -8.99 4.21 12.66
C MET A 53 -9.56 5.47 13.33
N LEU A 54 -9.05 5.89 14.50
CA LEU A 54 -9.53 7.06 15.24
C LEU A 54 -9.16 8.41 14.58
N SER A 55 -7.96 8.52 13.99
CA SER A 55 -7.56 9.72 13.24
C SER A 55 -8.38 9.93 11.95
N SER A 56 -8.96 8.85 11.40
CA SER A 56 -9.91 8.95 10.28
C SER A 56 -11.26 9.57 10.71
N PHE A 57 -11.62 9.52 12.00
CA PHE A 57 -12.84 10.14 12.53
C PHE A 57 -12.66 11.62 12.92
N ASN A 58 -11.47 12.04 13.35
CA ASN A 58 -11.25 13.42 13.82
C ASN A 58 -10.97 14.45 12.71
N ASN A 59 -10.85 14.01 11.44
CA ASN A 59 -10.59 14.91 10.30
C ASN A 59 -11.86 15.40 9.60
N THR A 60 -13.07 14.99 10.01
CA THR A 60 -14.34 15.38 9.35
C THR A 60 -15.09 16.55 9.98
N THR A 61 -14.56 17.21 11.01
CA THR A 61 -15.16 18.44 11.56
C THR A 61 -14.24 19.63 11.39
N THR A 62 -14.33 20.31 10.25
CA THR A 62 -14.13 21.78 10.12
C THR A 62 -14.56 22.23 8.73
N THR A 63 -15.87 22.26 8.48
CA THR A 63 -16.46 23.20 7.53
C THR A 63 -17.74 23.76 8.14
N SER A 64 -17.67 24.98 8.67
CA SER A 64 -18.81 25.88 8.66
C SER A 64 -18.36 27.33 8.75
N SER A 65 -19.17 28.15 8.09
CA SER A 65 -19.03 29.54 7.70
C SER A 65 -18.87 30.55 8.84
N SER A 66 -18.14 31.61 8.52
CA SER A 66 -17.94 32.83 9.28
C SER A 66 -19.21 33.67 9.45
N SER A 67 -19.47 34.16 10.67
CA SER A 67 -20.00 35.50 10.93
C SER A 67 -19.68 35.94 12.37
N HIS A 68 -19.16 37.18 12.53
CA HIS A 68 -18.99 38.03 13.74
C HIS A 68 -19.99 37.75 14.90
N ASP A 69 -19.71 37.94 16.20
CA ASP A 69 -18.78 38.83 16.94
C ASP A 69 -18.65 38.36 18.44
N PRO A 70 -17.92 39.05 19.36
CA PRO A 70 -17.24 38.44 20.52
C PRO A 70 -17.99 38.58 21.87
N ASP A 71 -17.66 37.71 22.84
CA ASP A 71 -17.23 38.05 24.21
C ASP A 71 -17.08 36.79 25.11
N GLU A 72 -16.35 37.00 26.20
CA GLU A 72 -15.67 36.11 27.15
C GLU A 72 -16.50 35.00 27.83
N ASP A 73 -15.89 33.81 28.04
CA ASP A 73 -15.74 33.17 29.37
C ASP A 73 -14.99 31.82 29.28
N GLU A 74 -14.03 31.60 30.20
CA GLU A 74 -13.32 30.33 30.41
C GLU A 74 -14.27 29.21 30.88
N PRO A 75 -13.98 27.92 30.60
CA PRO A 75 -13.52 27.09 31.71
C PRO A 75 -12.53 25.95 31.39
N SER A 76 -11.95 25.46 32.49
CA SER A 76 -10.92 24.45 32.73
C SER A 76 -11.22 22.99 32.26
N PRO A 77 -10.21 22.11 32.15
CA PRO A 77 -10.36 20.77 31.56
C PRO A 77 -10.34 19.66 32.61
N SER A 78 -11.36 18.80 32.67
CA SER A 78 -11.24 17.39 33.09
C SER A 78 -12.60 16.70 33.24
N THR A 79 -13.11 16.01 32.21
CA THR A 79 -14.01 14.84 32.45
C THR A 79 -14.24 13.90 31.25
N THR A 80 -13.78 14.21 30.04
CA THR A 80 -14.12 13.40 28.85
C THR A 80 -13.29 12.12 28.67
N ALA A 81 -12.06 12.06 29.21
CA ALA A 81 -11.19 10.88 29.06
C ALA A 81 -11.68 9.67 29.87
N ALA A 82 -12.18 9.87 31.09
CA ALA A 82 -12.64 8.78 31.95
C ALA A 82 -13.95 8.13 31.47
N ALA A 83 -14.79 8.86 30.74
CA ALA A 83 -16.04 8.33 30.18
C ALA A 83 -15.81 7.42 28.96
N ALA A 84 -14.72 7.65 28.21
CA ALA A 84 -14.36 6.83 27.04
C ALA A 84 -13.78 5.45 27.46
N ASP A 85 -12.98 5.40 28.53
CA ASP A 85 -12.41 4.15 29.06
C ASP A 85 -13.46 3.20 29.62
N LEU A 86 -14.52 3.73 30.25
CA LEU A 86 -15.62 2.94 30.79
C LEU A 86 -16.54 2.37 29.70
N HIS A 87 -16.69 3.05 28.56
CA HIS A 87 -17.47 2.55 27.42
C HIS A 87 -16.72 1.41 26.69
N PHE A 88 -15.39 1.47 26.63
CA PHE A 88 -14.55 0.46 25.97
C PHE A 88 -14.50 -0.87 26.73
N HIS A 89 -14.40 -0.85 28.07
CA HIS A 89 -14.45 -2.08 28.88
C HIS A 89 -15.82 -2.78 28.83
N HIS A 90 -16.92 -2.05 28.60
CA HIS A 90 -18.26 -2.64 28.47
C HIS A 90 -18.46 -3.37 27.13
N LEU A 91 -17.85 -2.88 26.03
CA LEU A 91 -17.90 -3.53 24.72
C LEU A 91 -17.10 -4.84 24.65
N MET A 92 -16.05 -4.99 25.47
CA MET A 92 -15.24 -6.21 25.52
C MET A 92 -15.85 -7.33 26.37
N ALA A 93 -16.86 -7.03 27.19
CA ALA A 93 -17.51 -7.99 28.10
C ALA A 93 -18.82 -8.59 27.56
N ALA A 94 -19.34 -8.11 26.43
CA ALA A 94 -20.56 -8.62 25.84
C ALA A 94 -20.28 -9.79 24.89
N ALA A 95 -20.73 -10.99 25.26
CA ALA A 95 -20.81 -12.12 24.32
C ALA A 95 -21.71 -11.74 23.13
N PRO A 96 -21.40 -12.20 21.89
CA PRO A 96 -22.20 -11.87 20.73
C PRO A 96 -23.64 -12.41 20.89
N PRO A 97 -24.68 -11.67 20.47
CA PRO A 97 -26.03 -12.20 20.48
C PRO A 97 -26.11 -13.42 19.54
N PRO A 98 -26.94 -14.43 19.85
CA PRO A 98 -27.12 -15.56 18.96
C PRO A 98 -27.70 -15.09 17.62
N PRO A 99 -27.36 -15.74 16.50
CA PRO A 99 -27.83 -15.33 15.18
C PRO A 99 -29.35 -15.40 15.13
N LEU A 100 -29.99 -14.27 14.85
CA LEU A 100 -31.41 -14.24 14.49
C LEU A 100 -31.58 -15.02 13.19
N ALA A 101 -32.42 -16.07 13.23
CA ALA A 101 -32.74 -16.85 12.05
C ALA A 101 -33.36 -15.94 10.98
N LEU A 102 -32.65 -15.80 9.84
CA LEU A 102 -33.17 -15.13 8.67
C LEU A 102 -34.38 -15.91 8.12
N PRO A 103 -35.45 -15.24 7.66
CA PRO A 103 -36.52 -15.91 6.93
C PRO A 103 -35.93 -16.49 5.61
N PRO A 104 -36.46 -17.61 5.10
CA PRO A 104 -35.96 -18.20 3.87
C PRO A 104 -36.15 -17.23 2.70
N PRO A 105 -35.20 -17.19 1.74
CA PRO A 105 -35.32 -16.29 0.59
C PRO A 105 -36.53 -16.69 -0.25
N LEU A 106 -37.47 -15.75 -0.43
CA LEU A 106 -38.46 -15.83 -1.49
C LEU A 106 -37.70 -15.87 -2.82
N ALA A 107 -37.85 -16.97 -3.55
CA ALA A 107 -37.19 -17.21 -4.83
C ALA A 107 -37.58 -16.15 -5.87
N MET A 108 -36.73 -15.14 -6.05
CA MET A 108 -36.71 -14.25 -7.21
C MET A 108 -35.93 -14.92 -8.36
N ALA A 109 -36.37 -16.09 -8.79
CA ALA A 109 -35.77 -16.81 -9.92
C ALA A 109 -36.44 -16.38 -11.24
N SER A 110 -36.24 -15.13 -11.67
CA SER A 110 -36.65 -14.71 -13.02
C SER A 110 -35.86 -13.55 -13.64
N SER A 111 -35.08 -12.77 -12.86
CA SER A 111 -34.33 -11.60 -13.38
C SER A 111 -32.83 -11.83 -13.55
N SER A 112 -32.23 -12.82 -12.89
CA SER A 112 -30.78 -13.05 -12.86
C SER A 112 -30.16 -13.41 -14.21
N SER A 113 -30.92 -14.02 -15.13
CA SER A 113 -30.41 -14.38 -16.47
C SER A 113 -30.18 -13.15 -17.35
N SER A 114 -31.08 -12.16 -17.32
CA SER A 114 -30.97 -10.93 -18.12
C SER A 114 -29.81 -10.02 -17.69
N PHE A 115 -29.60 -9.87 -16.38
CA PHE A 115 -28.47 -9.12 -15.82
C PHE A 115 -27.13 -9.80 -16.13
N ALA A 116 -27.05 -11.12 -15.96
CA ALA A 116 -25.85 -11.89 -16.29
C ALA A 116 -25.50 -11.78 -17.79
N THR A 117 -26.49 -11.83 -18.68
CA THR A 117 -26.27 -11.64 -20.12
C THR A 117 -25.79 -10.22 -20.46
N SER A 118 -26.26 -9.20 -19.74
CA SER A 118 -25.82 -7.80 -19.91
C SER A 118 -24.36 -7.62 -19.47
N ALA A 119 -24.00 -8.10 -18.28
CA ALA A 119 -22.62 -7.98 -17.77
C ALA A 119 -21.60 -8.76 -18.63
N ILE A 120 -21.96 -9.94 -19.13
CA ILE A 120 -21.12 -10.70 -20.07
C ILE A 120 -20.92 -9.91 -21.37
N HIS A 121 -21.98 -9.29 -21.89
CA HIS A 121 -21.92 -8.47 -23.10
C HIS A 121 -20.98 -7.26 -22.91
N VAL A 122 -21.10 -6.53 -21.80
CA VAL A 122 -20.24 -5.38 -21.48
C VAL A 122 -18.78 -5.80 -21.35
N ARG A 123 -18.49 -6.90 -20.64
CA ARG A 123 -17.11 -7.44 -20.53
C ARG A 123 -16.55 -7.83 -21.88
N HIS A 124 -17.35 -8.45 -22.74
CA HIS A 124 -16.93 -8.80 -24.10
C HIS A 124 -16.64 -7.55 -24.93
N LEU A 125 -17.50 -6.52 -24.90
CA LEU A 125 -17.23 -5.25 -25.57
C LEU A 125 -15.95 -4.58 -25.06
N LEU A 126 -15.74 -4.58 -23.75
CA LEU A 126 -14.54 -4.01 -23.12
C LEU A 126 -13.27 -4.72 -23.59
N ALA A 127 -13.26 -6.06 -23.57
CA ALA A 127 -12.14 -6.87 -24.04
C ALA A 127 -11.83 -6.61 -25.53
N ARG A 128 -12.85 -6.56 -26.38
CA ARG A 128 -12.69 -6.27 -27.82
C ARG A 128 -12.17 -4.85 -28.07
N CYS A 129 -12.60 -3.87 -27.28
CA CYS A 129 -12.03 -2.52 -27.34
C CYS A 129 -10.56 -2.52 -26.93
N ALA A 130 -10.20 -3.24 -25.86
CA ALA A 130 -8.83 -3.35 -25.38
C ALA A 130 -7.89 -3.98 -26.43
N GLU A 131 -8.31 -5.11 -27.03
CA GLU A 131 -7.57 -5.77 -28.12
C GLU A 131 -7.28 -4.82 -29.29
N LEU A 132 -8.29 -4.04 -29.69
CA LEU A 132 -8.14 -3.07 -30.77
C LEU A 132 -7.18 -1.93 -30.42
N MET A 133 -7.22 -1.43 -29.19
CA MET A 133 -6.32 -0.34 -28.76
C MET A 133 -4.86 -0.78 -28.65
N SER A 134 -4.62 -2.07 -28.41
CA SER A 134 -3.29 -2.68 -28.41
C SER A 134 -2.76 -2.93 -29.84
N SER A 135 -3.65 -3.11 -30.83
CA SER A 135 -3.24 -3.30 -32.23
C SER A 135 -2.87 -1.96 -32.90
N SER A 136 -1.66 -1.83 -33.44
CA SER A 136 -1.13 -0.60 -34.07
C SER A 136 -1.72 -0.28 -35.45
N SER A 137 -2.82 -0.93 -35.85
CA SER A 137 -3.38 -0.80 -37.20
C SER A 137 -4.30 0.43 -37.33
N SER A 138 -3.82 1.44 -38.04
CA SER A 138 -4.56 2.66 -38.42
C SER A 138 -5.78 2.41 -39.31
N SER A 139 -5.92 1.20 -39.88
CA SER A 139 -7.03 0.80 -40.75
C SER A 139 -8.35 0.50 -40.00
N ALA A 140 -8.32 0.43 -38.67
CA ALA A 140 -9.44 0.02 -37.83
C ALA A 140 -10.26 1.18 -37.21
N SER A 141 -9.94 2.45 -37.51
CA SER A 141 -10.53 3.62 -36.84
C SER A 141 -12.07 3.60 -36.81
N GLY A 142 -12.74 3.35 -37.95
CA GLY A 142 -14.21 3.31 -38.01
C GLY A 142 -14.85 2.12 -37.27
N HIS A 143 -14.14 1.00 -37.13
CA HIS A 143 -14.60 -0.12 -36.32
C HIS A 143 -14.40 0.14 -34.83
N ALA A 144 -13.24 0.70 -34.45
CA ALA A 144 -12.94 1.09 -33.09
C ALA A 144 -13.91 2.14 -32.55
N HIS A 145 -14.24 3.17 -33.35
CA HIS A 145 -15.26 4.16 -32.98
C HIS A 145 -16.63 3.52 -32.70
N ARG A 146 -17.07 2.57 -33.54
CA ARG A 146 -18.35 1.87 -33.34
C ARG A 146 -18.36 1.02 -32.07
N LEU A 147 -17.26 0.31 -31.79
CA LEU A 147 -17.16 -0.51 -30.58
C LEU A 147 -17.09 0.33 -29.31
N VAL A 148 -16.33 1.43 -29.31
CA VAL A 148 -16.28 2.37 -28.17
C VAL A 148 -17.65 3.03 -27.96
N ALA A 149 -18.36 3.39 -29.03
CA ALA A 149 -19.73 3.90 -28.92
C ALA A 149 -20.70 2.86 -28.34
N ALA A 150 -20.60 1.60 -28.78
CA ALA A 150 -21.41 0.50 -28.23
C ALA A 150 -21.09 0.25 -26.75
N LEU A 151 -19.81 0.25 -26.37
CA LEU A 151 -19.37 0.11 -24.98
C LEU A 151 -19.90 1.27 -24.12
N SER A 152 -19.82 2.50 -24.63
CA SER A 152 -20.34 3.69 -23.95
C SER A 152 -21.85 3.57 -23.72
N ALA A 153 -22.60 3.15 -24.74
CA ALA A 153 -24.05 2.95 -24.66
C ALA A 153 -24.46 1.81 -23.70
N ALA A 154 -23.59 0.81 -23.52
CA ALA A 154 -23.81 -0.32 -22.63
C ALA A 154 -23.20 -0.11 -21.22
N SER A 155 -22.66 1.07 -20.92
CA SER A 155 -22.01 1.39 -19.65
C SER A 155 -22.82 2.39 -18.83
N SER A 156 -22.59 2.42 -17.52
CA SER A 156 -23.25 3.37 -16.60
C SER A 156 -22.31 3.76 -15.46
N PRO A 157 -22.16 5.05 -15.13
CA PRO A 157 -21.38 5.49 -13.97
C PRO A 157 -22.06 5.17 -12.63
N LEU A 158 -23.34 4.77 -12.66
CA LEU A 158 -24.14 4.43 -11.48
C LEU A 158 -24.58 2.96 -11.47
N GLY A 159 -24.13 2.18 -12.47
CA GLY A 159 -24.45 0.78 -12.63
C GLY A 159 -23.68 -0.12 -11.67
N ASP A 160 -23.62 -1.42 -11.98
CA ASP A 160 -22.77 -2.36 -11.25
C ASP A 160 -21.26 -2.11 -11.51
N SER A 161 -20.38 -2.85 -10.82
CA SER A 161 -18.93 -2.70 -10.99
C SER A 161 -18.44 -2.86 -12.43
N THR A 162 -19.12 -3.71 -13.23
CA THR A 162 -18.77 -3.96 -14.63
C THR A 162 -19.17 -2.77 -15.50
N GLU A 163 -20.37 -2.22 -15.29
CA GLU A 163 -20.87 -1.04 -16.01
C GLU A 163 -20.06 0.21 -15.66
N ARG A 164 -19.68 0.41 -14.39
CA ARG A 164 -18.86 1.55 -13.95
C ARG A 164 -17.43 1.47 -14.46
N LEU A 165 -16.83 0.27 -14.45
CA LEU A 165 -15.52 0.03 -15.08
C LEU A 165 -15.57 0.33 -16.58
N ALA A 166 -16.57 -0.22 -17.27
CA ALA A 166 -16.76 0.01 -18.70
C ALA A 166 -16.96 1.50 -19.02
N HIS A 167 -17.64 2.24 -18.15
CA HIS A 167 -17.84 3.68 -18.31
C HIS A 167 -16.50 4.44 -18.30
N GLN A 168 -15.62 4.14 -17.33
CA GLN A 168 -14.29 4.76 -17.26
C GLN A 168 -13.42 4.41 -18.49
N PHE A 169 -13.42 3.14 -18.91
CA PHE A 169 -12.66 2.72 -20.09
C PHE A 169 -13.23 3.27 -21.40
N ALA A 170 -14.55 3.37 -21.54
CA ALA A 170 -15.17 3.99 -22.72
C ALA A 170 -14.75 5.46 -22.87
N ALA A 171 -14.73 6.21 -21.76
CA ALA A 171 -14.23 7.58 -21.76
C ALA A 171 -12.74 7.65 -22.17
N ALA A 172 -11.90 6.79 -21.60
CA ALA A 172 -10.48 6.71 -21.93
C ALA A 172 -10.21 6.33 -23.39
N PHE A 173 -10.91 5.34 -23.93
CA PHE A 173 -10.79 4.95 -25.34
C PHE A 173 -11.23 6.06 -26.29
N SER A 174 -12.32 6.76 -25.95
CA SER A 174 -12.78 7.91 -26.74
C SER A 174 -11.73 9.00 -26.80
N LEU A 175 -11.09 9.34 -25.68
CA LEU A 175 -10.00 10.33 -25.64
C LEU A 175 -8.81 9.92 -26.51
N ARG A 176 -8.41 8.64 -26.46
CA ARG A 176 -7.33 8.09 -27.29
C ARG A 176 -7.66 8.15 -28.78
N LEU A 177 -8.86 7.72 -29.18
CA LEU A 177 -9.29 7.74 -30.58
C LEU A 177 -9.33 9.15 -31.18
N HIS A 178 -9.70 10.16 -30.40
CA HIS A 178 -9.73 11.55 -30.86
C HIS A 178 -8.38 12.27 -30.74
N ASN A 179 -7.31 11.57 -30.34
CA ASN A 179 -5.99 12.14 -30.03
C ASN A 179 -6.05 13.32 -29.04
N ARG A 180 -7.04 13.31 -28.13
CA ARG A 180 -7.31 14.36 -27.13
C ARG A 180 -6.62 14.10 -25.79
N VAL A 181 -5.91 12.99 -25.67
CA VAL A 181 -5.18 12.59 -24.46
C VAL A 181 -4.24 13.70 -23.98
N LEU A 182 -3.50 14.33 -24.89
CA LEU A 182 -2.54 15.39 -24.55
C LEU A 182 -3.22 16.71 -24.14
N ILE A 183 -4.46 16.94 -24.59
CA ILE A 183 -5.22 18.16 -24.27
C ILE A 183 -5.86 18.03 -22.88
N ASP A 184 -6.38 16.85 -22.53
CA ASP A 184 -6.99 16.58 -21.22
C ASP A 184 -5.91 16.50 -20.11
N ASN A 185 -4.73 15.95 -20.43
CA ASN A 185 -3.58 15.94 -19.50
C ASN A 185 -2.98 17.33 -19.26
N ASN A 186 -3.15 18.31 -20.15
CA ASN A 186 -2.61 19.66 -19.95
C ASN A 186 -3.41 20.50 -18.93
N ASN A 187 -4.60 20.06 -18.49
CA ASN A 187 -5.29 20.62 -17.31
C ASN A 187 -4.73 20.06 -15.98
N ASN A 188 -3.40 20.02 -15.87
CA ASN A 188 -2.67 19.35 -14.79
C ASN A 188 -3.04 19.86 -13.39
N ASN A 189 -3.35 21.15 -13.23
CA ASN A 189 -3.62 21.74 -11.91
C ASN A 189 -4.97 21.29 -11.33
N SER A 190 -6.05 21.27 -12.12
CA SER A 190 -7.35 20.80 -11.65
C SER A 190 -7.36 19.29 -11.41
N ALA A 191 -6.64 18.52 -12.24
CA ALA A 191 -6.51 17.07 -12.09
C ALA A 191 -5.69 16.69 -10.85
N ALA A 192 -4.57 17.38 -10.59
CA ALA A 192 -3.76 17.18 -9.39
C ALA A 192 -4.54 17.53 -8.12
N ALA A 193 -5.28 18.64 -8.13
CA ALA A 193 -6.15 19.02 -7.01
C ALA A 193 -7.27 17.98 -6.76
N ALA A 194 -7.88 17.45 -7.81
CA ALA A 194 -8.90 16.40 -7.69
C ALA A 194 -8.33 15.10 -7.09
N MET A 195 -7.13 14.68 -7.50
CA MET A 195 -6.44 13.56 -6.85
C MET A 195 -6.15 13.85 -5.38
N GLN A 196 -5.63 15.03 -5.06
CA GLN A 196 -5.33 15.43 -3.69
C GLN A 196 -6.57 15.39 -2.80
N SER A 197 -7.74 15.73 -3.35
CA SER A 197 -9.04 15.65 -2.68
C SER A 197 -9.50 14.20 -2.48
N CYS A 198 -9.26 13.31 -3.44
CA CYS A 198 -9.69 11.92 -3.37
C CYS A 198 -8.74 11.03 -2.54
N TYR A 199 -7.51 11.46 -2.29
CA TYR A 199 -6.52 10.68 -1.55
C TYR A 199 -7.04 10.17 -0.20
N LEU A 200 -7.69 11.05 0.58
CA LEU A 200 -8.23 10.69 1.89
C LEU A 200 -9.40 9.70 1.76
N SER A 201 -10.25 9.88 0.74
CA SER A 201 -11.36 8.98 0.41
C SER A 201 -10.86 7.60 0.00
N VAL A 202 -9.86 7.51 -0.89
CA VAL A 202 -9.22 6.23 -1.27
C VAL A 202 -8.63 5.56 -0.04
N ASN A 203 -7.88 6.33 0.76
CA ASN A 203 -7.29 5.84 2.00
C ASN A 203 -8.37 5.33 2.95
N GLN A 204 -9.56 5.95 2.99
CA GLN A 204 -10.68 5.55 3.85
C GLN A 204 -11.40 4.30 3.36
N MET A 205 -11.77 4.27 2.08
CA MET A 205 -12.58 3.21 1.45
C MET A 205 -11.82 1.93 1.21
N THR A 206 -10.50 2.00 1.05
CA THR A 206 -9.70 0.85 0.66
C THR A 206 -8.55 0.62 1.64
N PRO A 207 -8.08 -0.62 1.81
CA PRO A 207 -6.92 -0.91 2.64
C PRO A 207 -5.60 -0.63 1.92
N PHE A 208 -5.61 -0.25 0.63
CA PHE A 208 -4.44 -0.24 -0.24
C PHE A 208 -3.31 0.68 0.26
N ILE A 209 -3.63 1.93 0.52
CA ILE A 209 -2.67 2.94 0.99
C ILE A 209 -2.20 2.61 2.41
N ARG A 210 -3.15 2.29 3.30
CA ARG A 210 -2.86 1.93 4.70
C ARG A 210 -1.97 0.69 4.80
N PHE A 211 -2.18 -0.30 3.94
CA PHE A 211 -1.35 -1.50 3.88
C PHE A 211 0.12 -1.15 3.64
N ALA A 212 0.39 -0.33 2.63
CA ALA A 212 1.75 0.09 2.31
C ALA A 212 2.37 0.90 3.45
N HIS A 213 1.63 1.90 3.97
CA HIS A 213 2.08 2.76 5.07
C HIS A 213 2.40 1.99 6.35
N LEU A 214 1.49 1.14 6.83
CA LEU A 214 1.68 0.45 8.11
C LEU A 214 2.79 -0.60 8.02
N THR A 215 2.91 -1.26 6.87
CA THR A 215 4.02 -2.19 6.64
C THR A 215 5.36 -1.45 6.54
N ALA A 216 5.39 -0.29 5.88
CA ALA A 216 6.56 0.60 5.82
C ALA A 216 6.98 1.09 7.20
N ASN A 217 6.04 1.60 7.99
CA ASN A 217 6.29 2.07 9.36
C ASN A 217 6.90 0.97 10.20
N GLN A 218 6.44 -0.27 10.07
CA GLN A 218 7.04 -1.38 10.79
C GLN A 218 8.48 -1.68 10.37
N ALA A 219 8.73 -1.72 9.06
CA ALA A 219 10.10 -1.93 8.55
C ALA A 219 11.05 -0.81 9.00
N ILE A 220 10.56 0.44 9.01
CA ILE A 220 11.29 1.60 9.52
C ILE A 220 11.58 1.43 11.01
N LEU A 221 10.56 1.18 11.85
CA LEU A 221 10.72 0.98 13.29
C LEU A 221 11.79 -0.06 13.62
N GLU A 222 11.76 -1.20 12.95
CA GLU A 222 12.71 -2.30 13.18
C GLU A 222 14.13 -1.96 12.71
N SER A 223 14.26 -1.19 11.62
CA SER A 223 15.57 -0.81 11.07
C SER A 223 16.28 0.26 11.89
N VAL A 224 15.53 1.09 12.62
CA VAL A 224 16.07 2.22 13.41
C VAL A 224 16.14 1.92 14.91
N GLU A 225 15.63 0.77 15.36
CA GLU A 225 15.55 0.39 16.79
C GLU A 225 16.91 0.20 17.48
N SER A 226 17.97 -0.11 16.73
CA SER A 226 19.30 -0.38 17.31
C SER A 226 20.08 0.87 17.72
N GLU A 227 19.67 2.07 17.29
CA GLU A 227 20.35 3.32 17.60
C GLU A 227 19.92 3.83 18.99
N ALA A 228 20.45 3.20 20.04
CA ALA A 228 20.22 3.60 21.42
C ALA A 228 20.84 4.98 21.69
N GLY A 229 20.05 6.04 21.48
CA GLY A 229 20.40 7.43 21.77
C GLY A 229 20.51 8.36 20.55
N GLY A 230 20.29 7.85 19.33
CA GLY A 230 20.30 8.65 18.09
C GLY A 230 18.92 9.19 17.70
N GLY A 231 18.89 10.23 16.86
CA GLY A 231 17.67 10.70 16.21
C GLY A 231 17.26 9.79 15.04
N ILE A 232 16.00 9.87 14.62
CA ILE A 232 15.46 9.20 13.43
C ILE A 232 15.20 10.26 12.37
N HIS A 233 15.70 10.05 11.15
CA HIS A 233 15.41 10.91 10.00
C HIS A 233 14.70 10.13 8.90
N ILE A 234 13.48 10.52 8.58
CA ILE A 234 12.70 9.92 7.51
C ILE A 234 12.68 10.88 6.33
N VAL A 235 13.04 10.39 5.15
CA VAL A 235 12.88 11.07 3.87
C VAL A 235 11.69 10.45 3.16
N ASP A 236 10.58 11.17 3.11
CA ASP A 236 9.36 10.75 2.42
C ASP A 236 9.28 11.41 1.05
N LEU A 237 9.32 10.61 -0.03
CA LEU A 237 9.42 11.12 -1.39
C LEU A 237 8.10 11.68 -1.93
N ASP A 238 6.97 11.41 -1.27
CA ASP A 238 5.68 12.03 -1.57
C ASP A 238 4.78 12.08 -0.34
N ILE A 239 5.01 13.07 0.53
CA ILE A 239 4.38 13.11 1.84
C ILE A 239 2.86 13.35 1.79
N MET A 240 2.36 13.94 0.70
CA MET A 240 0.94 14.22 0.51
C MET A 240 0.32 14.92 1.74
N HIS A 241 -0.68 14.29 2.37
CA HIS A 241 -1.32 14.78 3.59
C HIS A 241 -0.67 14.29 4.90
N GLY A 242 0.41 13.51 4.82
CA GLY A 242 1.20 13.03 5.96
C GLY A 242 0.53 11.93 6.79
N VAL A 243 -0.53 11.29 6.30
CA VAL A 243 -1.33 10.33 7.08
C VAL A 243 -0.59 9.04 7.47
N GLN A 244 0.56 8.76 6.84
CA GLN A 244 1.43 7.64 7.20
C GLN A 244 2.06 7.82 8.59
N TRP A 245 2.38 9.05 8.98
CA TRP A 245 3.31 9.32 10.07
C TRP A 245 2.71 9.35 11.49
N PRO A 246 1.45 9.74 11.73
CA PRO A 246 0.87 9.72 13.08
C PRO A 246 0.94 8.34 13.79
N PRO A 247 0.62 7.21 13.16
CA PRO A 247 0.77 5.90 13.81
C PRO A 247 2.22 5.57 14.20
N LEU A 248 3.20 6.00 13.37
CA LEU A 248 4.62 5.83 13.68
C LEU A 248 5.04 6.69 14.88
N MET A 249 4.62 7.95 14.91
CA MET A 249 4.89 8.87 16.01
C MET A 249 4.38 8.31 17.34
N GLN A 250 3.15 7.79 17.36
CA GLN A 250 2.62 7.18 18.57
C GLN A 250 3.42 5.95 19.01
N ALA A 251 3.76 5.06 18.08
CA ALA A 251 4.61 3.92 18.37
C ALA A 251 5.99 4.33 18.92
N LEU A 252 6.57 5.44 18.46
CA LEU A 252 7.82 5.97 19.00
C LEU A 252 7.66 6.56 20.42
N ALA A 253 6.57 7.28 20.68
CA ALA A 253 6.30 7.91 21.96
C ALA A 253 6.11 6.89 23.10
N GLU A 254 5.50 5.75 22.81
CA GLU A 254 5.13 4.74 23.81
C GLU A 254 6.21 3.68 24.07
N ARG A 255 7.18 3.50 23.16
CA ARG A 255 8.13 2.37 23.24
C ARG A 255 9.20 2.53 24.33
N ARG A 256 9.91 3.67 24.38
CA ARG A 256 11.01 3.90 25.34
C ARG A 256 11.14 5.39 25.70
N PRO A 257 11.03 5.78 26.97
CA PRO A 257 11.37 7.13 27.41
C PRO A 257 12.89 7.29 27.67
N PRO A 258 13.51 8.44 27.30
CA PRO A 258 12.93 9.49 26.46
C PRO A 258 12.78 9.02 25.00
N PRO A 259 11.70 9.41 24.30
CA PRO A 259 11.54 9.07 22.89
C PRO A 259 12.65 9.71 22.04
N PRO A 260 13.03 9.08 20.91
CA PRO A 260 14.05 9.63 20.02
C PRO A 260 13.55 10.93 19.36
N LEU A 261 14.48 11.81 19.00
CA LEU A 261 14.19 12.94 18.13
C LEU A 261 13.75 12.41 16.76
N LEU A 262 12.62 12.90 16.27
CA LEU A 262 12.09 12.51 14.96
C LEU A 262 12.18 13.69 13.98
N ARG A 263 12.84 13.47 12.86
CA ARG A 263 12.85 14.39 11.72
C ARG A 263 12.18 13.75 10.52
N ILE A 264 11.32 14.52 9.87
CA ILE A 264 10.73 14.14 8.59
C ILE A 264 11.09 15.19 7.57
N THR A 265 11.79 14.79 6.52
CA THR A 265 11.87 15.54 5.26
C THR A 265 10.74 15.06 4.37
N GLY A 266 9.71 15.88 4.20
CA GLY A 266 8.53 15.54 3.40
C GLY A 266 8.57 16.20 2.04
N ALA A 267 8.65 15.41 0.98
CA ALA A 267 8.71 15.90 -0.38
C ALA A 267 7.31 16.03 -1.01
N GLY A 268 7.13 16.99 -1.90
CA GLY A 268 5.86 17.22 -2.59
C GLY A 268 5.94 18.38 -3.58
N SER A 269 4.92 18.53 -4.43
CA SER A 269 4.89 19.55 -5.48
C SER A 269 4.18 20.85 -5.11
N ASP A 270 3.35 20.83 -4.06
CA ASP A 270 2.57 21.98 -3.61
C ASP A 270 3.08 22.55 -2.28
N PRO A 271 3.65 23.77 -2.27
CA PRO A 271 4.18 24.40 -1.05
C PRO A 271 3.13 24.57 0.05
N GLU A 272 1.89 24.88 -0.30
CA GLU A 272 0.83 25.10 0.70
C GLU A 272 0.46 23.80 1.41
N THR A 273 0.27 22.72 0.66
CA THR A 273 0.06 21.38 1.19
C THR A 273 1.21 20.95 2.08
N LEU A 274 2.47 21.15 1.66
CA LEU A 274 3.65 20.84 2.47
C LEU A 274 3.65 21.60 3.80
N HIS A 275 3.36 22.91 3.77
CA HIS A 275 3.28 23.72 4.98
C HIS A 275 2.18 23.25 5.93
N ARG A 276 0.98 22.99 5.41
CA ARG A 276 -0.17 22.49 6.19
C ARG A 276 0.10 21.11 6.78
N THR A 277 0.70 20.20 6.02
CA THR A 277 1.08 18.86 6.47
C THR A 277 2.14 18.95 7.57
N GLY A 278 3.18 19.76 7.40
CA GLY A 278 4.19 20.01 8.43
C GLY A 278 3.59 20.54 9.73
N SER A 279 2.72 21.54 9.66
CA SER A 279 2.04 22.11 10.83
C SER A 279 1.20 21.09 11.59
N ARG A 280 0.42 20.26 10.87
CA ARG A 280 -0.39 19.19 11.47
C ARG A 280 0.47 18.14 12.17
N LEU A 281 1.53 17.68 11.51
CA LEU A 281 2.47 16.70 12.06
C LEU A 281 3.20 17.25 13.29
N SER A 282 3.65 18.51 13.26
CA SER A 282 4.30 19.15 14.41
C SER A 282 3.37 19.27 15.61
N LYS A 283 2.12 19.68 15.41
CA LYS A 283 1.11 19.76 16.50
C LYS A 283 0.84 18.39 17.10
N PHE A 284 0.69 17.35 16.25
CA PHE A 284 0.47 15.99 16.72
C PHE A 284 1.69 15.44 17.48
N ALA A 285 2.90 15.61 16.96
CA ALA A 285 4.12 15.20 17.65
C ALA A 285 4.27 15.90 19.01
N HIS A 286 3.97 17.20 19.09
CA HIS A 286 3.98 17.95 20.35
C HIS A 286 2.97 17.38 21.36
N SER A 287 1.76 17.00 20.92
CA SER A 287 0.76 16.38 21.79
C SER A 287 1.19 15.02 22.38
N LEU A 288 2.14 14.34 21.72
CA LEU A 288 2.73 13.09 22.18
C LEU A 288 4.02 13.28 23.00
N GLY A 289 4.48 14.52 23.20
CA GLY A 289 5.76 14.80 23.87
C GLY A 289 7.00 14.42 23.06
N LEU A 290 6.88 14.30 21.73
CA LEU A 290 8.01 14.01 20.84
C LEU A 290 8.78 15.28 20.48
N THR A 291 10.11 15.20 20.51
CA THR A 291 10.96 16.21 19.87
C THR A 291 10.93 16.00 18.36
N PHE A 292 10.32 16.93 17.62
CA PHE A 292 10.02 16.75 16.21
C PHE A 292 10.45 17.92 15.32
N HIS A 293 11.03 17.62 14.17
CA HIS A 293 11.36 18.59 13.13
C HIS A 293 10.80 18.19 11.77
N PHE A 294 10.08 19.10 11.13
CA PHE A 294 9.61 18.93 9.76
C PHE A 294 10.41 19.79 8.78
N HIS A 295 10.88 19.19 7.70
CA HIS A 295 11.61 19.87 6.62
C HIS A 295 10.87 19.67 5.29
N PRO A 296 10.21 20.69 4.72
CA PRO A 296 9.56 20.56 3.43
C PRO A 296 10.60 20.47 2.30
N LEU A 297 10.44 19.52 1.39
CA LEU A 297 11.24 19.40 0.16
C LEU A 297 10.35 19.63 -1.07
N LEU A 298 10.44 20.82 -1.67
CA LEU A 298 9.63 21.14 -2.85
C LEU A 298 10.22 20.48 -4.10
N LEU A 299 9.50 19.51 -4.66
CA LEU A 299 9.86 18.83 -5.91
C LEU A 299 9.28 19.61 -7.09
N ARG A 300 10.18 20.20 -7.90
CA ARG A 300 9.78 20.89 -9.13
C ARG A 300 9.72 19.91 -10.30
N PRO A 301 8.85 20.16 -11.32
CA PRO A 301 8.70 19.27 -12.47
C PRO A 301 9.99 18.99 -13.25
N ASP A 302 10.93 19.93 -13.25
CA ASP A 302 12.25 19.86 -13.89
C ASP A 302 13.33 19.15 -13.03
N HIS A 303 13.04 18.88 -11.76
CA HIS A 303 14.00 18.36 -10.79
C HIS A 303 13.48 17.15 -9.99
N GLN A 304 12.49 16.42 -10.52
CA GLN A 304 11.90 15.25 -9.85
C GLN A 304 12.90 14.11 -9.56
N HIS A 305 14.07 14.14 -10.20
CA HIS A 305 15.13 13.12 -10.05
C HIS A 305 16.20 13.46 -9.02
N VAL A 306 16.12 14.59 -8.31
CA VAL A 306 17.23 15.06 -7.48
C VAL A 306 16.87 15.01 -5.99
N VAL A 307 17.18 13.89 -5.35
CA VAL A 307 17.24 13.81 -3.88
C VAL A 307 18.70 13.67 -3.50
N ARG A 308 19.38 14.81 -3.33
CA ARG A 308 20.80 14.87 -2.95
C ARG A 308 20.96 15.23 -1.48
N SER A 309 22.13 14.92 -0.91
CA SER A 309 22.52 15.36 0.44
C SER A 309 22.44 16.89 0.61
N SER A 310 22.58 17.66 -0.47
CA SER A 310 22.39 19.12 -0.43
C SER A 310 20.94 19.56 -0.25
N SER A 311 19.98 18.71 -0.62
CA SER A 311 18.53 18.96 -0.51
C SER A 311 17.92 18.31 0.74
N VAL A 312 18.57 17.28 1.28
CA VAL A 312 18.19 16.56 2.49
C VAL A 312 19.29 16.77 3.53
N ALA A 313 19.01 17.52 4.61
CA ALA A 313 19.98 17.75 5.68
C ALA A 313 20.30 16.44 6.44
N VAL A 314 21.27 15.67 5.96
CA VAL A 314 21.76 14.44 6.61
C VAL A 314 22.57 14.84 7.83
N VAL A 315 22.11 14.41 9.02
CA VAL A 315 22.78 14.71 10.29
C VAL A 315 23.53 13.46 10.78
N PRO A 316 24.84 13.56 11.04
CA PRO A 316 25.61 12.44 11.60
C PRO A 316 25.02 11.93 12.91
N GLY A 317 24.91 10.62 13.06
CA GLY A 317 24.37 9.96 14.25
C GLY A 317 22.86 9.71 14.22
N GLU A 318 22.18 10.11 13.15
CA GLU A 318 20.77 9.78 12.96
C GLU A 318 20.60 8.53 12.09
N ALA A 319 19.62 7.69 12.45
CA ALA A 319 19.18 6.61 11.57
C ALA A 319 18.29 7.18 10.46
N LEU A 320 18.80 7.15 9.23
CA LEU A 320 18.05 7.62 8.06
C LEU A 320 17.25 6.49 7.41
N ALA A 321 15.96 6.73 7.12
CA ALA A 321 15.10 5.87 6.33
C ALA A 321 14.54 6.63 5.12
N VAL A 322 14.44 5.96 3.97
CA VAL A 322 13.80 6.51 2.76
C VAL A 322 12.50 5.77 2.49
N ASN A 323 11.41 6.51 2.28
CA ASN A 323 10.07 6.00 2.06
C ASN A 323 9.60 6.32 0.64
N CYS A 324 9.41 5.27 -0.17
CA CYS A 324 9.02 5.34 -1.58
C CYS A 324 7.65 4.69 -1.78
N MET A 325 6.58 5.31 -1.26
CA MET A 325 5.21 4.82 -1.44
C MET A 325 4.62 5.37 -2.73
N PHE A 326 4.38 4.50 -3.71
CA PHE A 326 3.78 4.82 -5.01
C PHE A 326 4.51 5.96 -5.74
N TYR A 327 5.85 5.99 -5.62
CA TYR A 327 6.67 7.09 -6.13
C TYR A 327 7.59 6.69 -7.28
N LEU A 328 8.24 5.53 -7.22
CA LEU A 328 9.32 5.19 -8.17
C LEU A 328 8.80 5.13 -9.60
N HIS A 329 7.58 4.63 -9.81
CA HIS A 329 6.96 4.59 -11.14
C HIS A 329 6.75 5.97 -11.80
N ARG A 330 6.82 7.07 -11.03
CA ARG A 330 6.70 8.45 -11.53
C ARG A 330 8.01 9.01 -12.06
N LEU A 331 9.15 8.42 -11.66
CA LEU A 331 10.48 8.85 -12.10
C LEU A 331 10.80 8.44 -13.53
N VAL A 332 9.98 7.58 -14.13
CA VAL A 332 10.22 7.03 -15.46
C VAL A 332 9.13 7.48 -16.41
N SER A 333 9.53 7.90 -17.61
CA SER A 333 8.57 8.29 -18.64
C SER A 333 7.92 7.05 -19.23
N ASN A 334 6.62 7.16 -19.50
CA ASN A 334 5.87 6.08 -20.13
C ASN A 334 6.19 5.91 -21.63
N GLN A 335 7.11 6.70 -22.19
CA GLN A 335 7.59 6.55 -23.57
C GLN A 335 8.95 5.82 -23.68
N GLN A 336 9.62 5.61 -22.55
CA GLN A 336 10.94 4.97 -22.50
C GLN A 336 10.83 3.45 -22.73
N GLN A 337 11.90 2.88 -23.28
CA GLN A 337 12.08 1.43 -23.30
C GLN A 337 12.44 0.92 -21.91
N ARG A 338 12.22 -0.38 -21.64
CA ARG A 338 12.50 -1.00 -20.34
C ARG A 338 13.91 -0.68 -19.81
N GLU A 339 14.92 -0.78 -20.67
CA GLU A 339 16.32 -0.57 -20.29
C GLU A 339 16.59 0.88 -19.89
N GLU A 340 15.95 1.84 -20.56
CA GLU A 340 16.04 3.26 -20.24
C GLU A 340 15.33 3.59 -18.91
N GLU A 341 14.14 3.03 -18.68
CA GLU A 341 13.42 3.17 -17.41
C GLU A 341 14.25 2.65 -16.24
N GLU A 342 14.79 1.44 -16.41
CA GLU A 342 15.64 0.82 -15.41
C GLU A 342 16.91 1.64 -15.18
N GLN A 343 17.52 2.19 -16.22
CA GLN A 343 18.71 3.03 -16.09
C GLN A 343 18.43 4.32 -15.29
N VAL A 344 17.29 4.99 -15.54
CA VAL A 344 16.90 6.19 -14.78
C VAL A 344 16.69 5.85 -13.30
N LEU A 345 15.96 4.78 -13.01
CA LEU A 345 15.72 4.33 -11.64
C LEU A 345 17.02 3.92 -10.95
N ARG A 346 17.89 3.20 -11.65
CA ARG A 346 19.19 2.77 -11.12
C ARG A 346 20.06 3.96 -10.74
N VAL A 347 20.15 4.97 -11.59
CA VAL A 347 20.90 6.21 -11.29
C VAL A 347 20.35 6.89 -10.06
N PHE A 348 19.03 7.12 -10.00
CA PHE A 348 18.38 7.73 -8.85
C PHE A 348 18.63 6.96 -7.55
N LEU A 349 18.45 5.64 -7.58
CA LEU A 349 18.63 4.78 -6.41
C LEU A 349 20.10 4.68 -5.98
N SER A 350 21.04 4.68 -6.92
CA SER A 350 22.47 4.77 -6.62
C SER A 350 22.81 6.10 -5.95
N GLU A 351 22.28 7.23 -6.42
CA GLU A 351 22.43 8.53 -5.74
C GLU A 351 21.86 8.47 -4.32
N VAL A 352 20.65 7.92 -4.12
CA VAL A 352 20.06 7.74 -2.78
C VAL A 352 20.98 6.90 -1.88
N LYS A 353 21.55 5.82 -2.40
CA LYS A 353 22.45 4.95 -1.64
C LYS A 353 23.75 5.64 -1.23
N GLU A 354 24.37 6.34 -2.18
CA GLU A 354 25.68 6.96 -2.01
C GLU A 354 25.62 8.25 -1.18
N GLU A 355 24.60 9.08 -1.40
CA GLU A 355 24.46 10.40 -0.77
C GLU A 355 23.76 10.35 0.59
N LEU A 356 22.81 9.42 0.80
CA LEU A 356 22.00 9.36 2.02
C LEU A 356 22.35 8.17 2.93
N SER A 357 22.97 7.12 2.39
CA SER A 357 23.33 5.89 3.11
C SER A 357 22.23 5.38 4.06
N PRO A 358 21.00 5.16 3.56
CA PRO A 358 19.85 4.85 4.41
C PRO A 358 20.00 3.49 5.10
N ARG A 359 19.48 3.38 6.33
CA ARG A 359 19.34 2.10 7.05
C ARG A 359 18.29 1.20 6.42
N VAL A 360 17.24 1.82 5.88
CA VAL A 360 16.20 1.13 5.13
C VAL A 360 15.64 2.03 4.04
N VAL A 361 15.36 1.43 2.89
CA VAL A 361 14.49 1.98 1.85
C VAL A 361 13.24 1.11 1.80
N THR A 362 12.07 1.73 1.96
CA THR A 362 10.78 1.04 1.84
C THR A 362 10.13 1.38 0.51
N VAL A 363 9.62 0.37 -0.19
CA VAL A 363 9.05 0.52 -1.54
C VAL A 363 7.67 -0.11 -1.55
N GLY A 364 6.65 0.71 -1.83
CA GLY A 364 5.27 0.30 -2.04
C GLY A 364 4.87 0.65 -3.46
N GLU A 365 4.44 -0.33 -4.26
CA GLU A 365 4.10 -0.10 -5.66
C GLU A 365 2.82 -0.84 -6.06
N ARG A 366 2.28 -0.47 -7.23
CA ARG A 366 1.15 -1.17 -7.85
C ARG A 366 1.65 -2.41 -8.61
N GLU A 367 0.91 -3.50 -8.52
CA GLU A 367 1.21 -4.73 -9.26
C GLU A 367 0.51 -4.72 -10.63
N LEU A 368 1.10 -4.02 -11.58
CA LEU A 368 0.64 -3.97 -12.97
C LEU A 368 1.47 -4.91 -13.84
N GLU A 369 0.80 -5.86 -14.51
CA GLU A 369 1.45 -6.92 -15.30
C GLU A 369 2.17 -6.40 -16.55
N GLY A 370 1.82 -5.20 -17.03
CA GLY A 370 2.42 -4.59 -18.20
C GLY A 370 1.79 -3.22 -18.53
N ARG A 371 2.07 -2.75 -19.75
CA ARG A 371 1.49 -1.51 -20.31
C ARG A 371 0.37 -1.80 -21.31
N GLU A 372 -0.11 -3.03 -21.38
CA GLU A 372 -1.21 -3.38 -22.28
C GLU A 372 -2.55 -2.95 -21.67
N VAL A 373 -3.50 -2.58 -22.53
CA VAL A 373 -4.84 -2.20 -22.07
C VAL A 373 -5.53 -3.36 -21.34
N GLY A 374 -5.29 -4.61 -21.78
CA GLY A 374 -5.86 -5.80 -21.17
C GLY A 374 -5.46 -5.94 -19.69
N ASP A 375 -4.18 -5.75 -19.38
CA ASP A 375 -3.67 -5.80 -18.00
C ASP A 375 -4.33 -4.73 -17.12
N ALA A 376 -4.49 -3.52 -17.65
CA ALA A 376 -5.17 -2.43 -16.94
C ALA A 376 -6.65 -2.77 -16.69
N VAL A 377 -7.36 -3.31 -17.69
CA VAL A 377 -8.77 -3.74 -17.54
C VAL A 377 -8.90 -4.76 -16.41
N GLU A 378 -7.99 -5.72 -16.36
CA GLU A 378 -8.02 -6.78 -15.36
C GLU A 378 -7.66 -6.28 -13.96
N TYR A 379 -6.65 -5.40 -13.85
CA TYR A 379 -6.29 -4.73 -12.60
C TYR A 379 -7.46 -3.91 -12.04
N TYR A 380 -8.03 -3.02 -12.85
CA TYR A 380 -9.12 -2.15 -12.39
C TYR A 380 -10.43 -2.91 -12.23
N ARG A 381 -10.64 -4.04 -12.89
CA ARG A 381 -11.78 -4.93 -12.56
C ARG A 381 -11.72 -5.36 -11.10
N ALA A 382 -10.56 -5.84 -10.65
CA ALA A 382 -10.40 -6.25 -9.26
C ALA A 382 -10.57 -5.07 -8.28
N VAL A 383 -10.11 -3.86 -8.64
CA VAL A 383 -10.36 -2.65 -7.84
C VAL A 383 -11.85 -2.34 -7.76
N PHE A 384 -12.57 -2.28 -8.88
CA PHE A 384 -14.00 -1.94 -8.92
C PHE A 384 -14.88 -3.01 -8.25
N GLU A 385 -14.53 -4.29 -8.39
CA GLU A 385 -15.19 -5.39 -7.65
C GLU A 385 -14.97 -5.24 -6.14
N SER A 386 -13.77 -4.85 -5.70
CA SER A 386 -13.54 -4.59 -4.27
C SER A 386 -14.44 -3.48 -3.74
N LEU A 387 -14.58 -2.36 -4.47
CA LEU A 387 -15.43 -1.24 -4.06
C LEU A 387 -16.93 -1.58 -4.09
N GLU A 388 -17.34 -2.47 -4.99
CA GLU A 388 -18.72 -2.96 -5.05
C GLU A 388 -19.12 -3.69 -3.78
N GLU A 389 -18.20 -4.49 -3.24
CA GLU A 389 -18.45 -5.33 -2.07
C GLU A 389 -18.15 -4.61 -0.75
N THR A 390 -17.26 -3.61 -0.74
CA THR A 390 -16.83 -2.97 0.50
C THR A 390 -17.36 -1.56 0.73
N VAL A 391 -17.90 -0.90 -0.29
CA VAL A 391 -18.42 0.47 -0.17
C VAL A 391 -19.94 0.50 -0.40
N PRO A 392 -20.72 1.19 0.46
CA PRO A 392 -22.17 1.25 0.31
C PRO A 392 -22.65 1.71 -1.08
N PRO A 393 -23.72 1.10 -1.62
CA PRO A 393 -24.34 1.55 -2.86
C PRO A 393 -24.74 3.03 -2.81
N GLY A 394 -24.57 3.75 -3.92
CA GLY A 394 -24.94 5.17 -4.02
C GLY A 394 -23.98 6.14 -3.30
N SER A 395 -22.83 5.68 -2.80
CA SER A 395 -21.80 6.56 -2.23
C SER A 395 -21.30 7.58 -3.27
N GLY A 396 -21.58 8.86 -3.04
CA GLY A 396 -21.06 9.94 -3.87
C GLY A 396 -19.54 10.06 -3.81
N GLU A 397 -18.97 9.73 -2.65
CA GLU A 397 -17.52 9.67 -2.46
C GLU A 397 -16.89 8.55 -3.32
N ARG A 398 -17.56 7.39 -3.42
CA ARG A 398 -17.13 6.30 -4.33
C ARG A 398 -17.13 6.77 -5.77
N ALA A 399 -18.20 7.42 -6.21
CA ALA A 399 -18.30 7.93 -7.57
C ALA A 399 -17.19 8.97 -7.87
N ALA A 400 -16.86 9.82 -6.90
CA ALA A 400 -15.74 10.77 -7.02
C ALA A 400 -14.40 10.05 -7.14
N VAL A 401 -14.14 9.04 -6.31
CA VAL A 401 -12.91 8.22 -6.37
C VAL A 401 -12.80 7.45 -7.69
N GLU A 402 -13.86 6.76 -8.11
CA GLU A 402 -13.89 6.00 -9.36
C GLU A 402 -13.69 6.90 -10.59
N GLY A 403 -14.27 8.10 -10.60
CA GLY A 403 -14.15 9.04 -11.73
C GLY A 403 -12.87 9.87 -11.75
N ALA A 404 -12.47 10.43 -10.60
CA ALA A 404 -11.35 11.37 -10.53
C ALA A 404 -10.00 10.67 -10.30
N TRP A 405 -9.94 9.74 -9.35
CA TRP A 405 -8.70 9.00 -9.05
C TRP A 405 -8.50 7.87 -10.05
N PHE A 406 -9.30 6.81 -9.97
CA PHE A 406 -9.12 5.64 -10.84
C PHE A 406 -9.37 5.95 -12.31
N GLY A 407 -10.34 6.80 -12.62
CA GLY A 407 -10.59 7.26 -13.99
C GLY A 407 -9.41 8.01 -14.62
N ARG A 408 -8.60 8.74 -13.82
CA ARG A 408 -7.34 9.34 -14.31
C ARG A 408 -6.29 8.29 -14.60
N GLU A 409 -6.08 7.35 -13.67
CA GLU A 409 -5.09 6.28 -13.85
C GLU A 409 -5.46 5.36 -15.03
N ILE A 410 -6.74 5.08 -15.24
CA ILE A 410 -7.25 4.35 -16.43
C ILE A 410 -6.95 5.12 -17.72
N ARG A 411 -7.22 6.44 -17.74
CA ARG A 411 -6.91 7.29 -18.91
C ARG A 411 -5.42 7.27 -19.23
N GLU A 412 -4.55 7.36 -18.21
CA GLU A 412 -3.10 7.25 -18.38
C GLU A 412 -2.69 5.87 -18.91
N ALA A 413 -3.22 4.78 -18.35
CA ALA A 413 -2.92 3.43 -18.82
C ALA A 413 -3.33 3.22 -20.28
N VAL A 414 -4.54 3.65 -20.65
CA VAL A 414 -5.04 3.57 -22.04
C VAL A 414 -4.23 4.47 -22.97
N ALA A 415 -3.88 5.69 -22.56
CA ALA A 415 -3.06 6.60 -23.34
C ALA A 415 -1.70 6.00 -23.72
N MET A 416 -1.09 5.27 -22.80
CA MET A 416 0.27 4.77 -22.95
C MET A 416 0.35 3.38 -23.58
N ALA A 417 -0.77 2.68 -23.75
CA ALA A 417 -0.77 1.34 -24.31
C ALA A 417 -0.19 1.28 -25.74
N GLY A 418 0.64 0.28 -26.02
CA GLY A 418 1.29 0.11 -27.33
C GLY A 418 2.47 1.06 -27.62
N VAL A 419 2.80 1.98 -26.70
CA VAL A 419 3.98 2.86 -26.81
C VAL A 419 5.15 2.21 -26.09
N GLY A 420 5.92 1.40 -26.82
CA GLY A 420 7.06 0.65 -26.29
C GLY A 420 6.62 -0.62 -25.58
N GLY A 421 7.16 -1.78 -26.00
CA GLY A 421 6.90 -3.08 -25.39
C GLY A 421 7.14 -3.04 -23.88
N GLY A 422 6.07 -2.82 -23.12
CA GLY A 422 6.14 -2.47 -21.72
C GLY A 422 6.53 -3.68 -20.89
N SER A 423 7.45 -3.48 -19.96
CA SER A 423 7.79 -4.52 -18.99
C SER A 423 6.83 -4.50 -17.81
N SER A 424 6.58 -5.70 -17.29
CA SER A 424 5.83 -5.91 -16.05
C SER A 424 6.44 -5.10 -14.91
N ARG A 425 5.66 -4.21 -14.30
CA ARG A 425 6.08 -3.44 -13.12
C ARG A 425 5.67 -4.15 -11.82
N ARG A 426 5.88 -5.46 -11.79
CA ARG A 426 5.63 -6.30 -10.62
C ARG A 426 6.80 -6.25 -9.64
N MET A 427 6.56 -6.76 -8.43
CA MET A 427 7.53 -6.84 -7.35
C MET A 427 8.89 -7.41 -7.81
N GLU A 428 8.92 -8.42 -8.68
CA GLU A 428 10.17 -8.99 -9.21
C GLU A 428 10.98 -7.97 -10.03
N TRP A 429 10.32 -7.14 -10.84
CA TRP A 429 11.01 -6.10 -11.61
C TRP A 429 11.57 -5.03 -10.68
N TRP A 430 10.76 -4.52 -9.75
CA TRP A 430 11.23 -3.56 -8.74
C TRP A 430 12.41 -4.11 -7.93
N GLY A 431 12.36 -5.39 -7.56
CA GLY A 431 13.45 -6.04 -6.85
C GLY A 431 14.74 -6.14 -7.64
N ARG A 432 14.65 -6.39 -8.96
CA ARG A 432 15.79 -6.36 -9.87
C ARG A 432 16.42 -4.98 -9.96
N VAL A 433 15.59 -3.93 -10.12
CA VAL A 433 16.06 -2.54 -10.15
C VAL A 433 16.81 -2.18 -8.86
N MET A 434 16.23 -2.51 -7.70
CA MET A 434 16.86 -2.26 -6.39
C MET A 434 18.21 -2.97 -6.24
N ARG A 435 18.31 -4.25 -6.64
CA ARG A 435 19.58 -5.00 -6.59
C ARG A 435 20.64 -4.42 -7.53
N ARG A 436 20.25 -4.02 -8.73
CA ARG A 436 21.17 -3.40 -9.70
C ARG A 436 21.63 -2.00 -9.28
N ALA A 437 20.89 -1.33 -8.42
CA ALA A 437 21.34 -0.12 -7.70
C ALA A 437 22.18 -0.43 -6.45
N GLY A 438 22.39 -1.72 -6.14
CA GLY A 438 23.25 -2.21 -5.06
C GLY A 438 22.55 -2.46 -3.74
N PHE A 439 21.22 -2.38 -3.66
CA PHE A 439 20.49 -2.66 -2.41
C PHE A 439 20.27 -4.16 -2.19
N GLY A 440 20.31 -4.58 -0.92
CA GLY A 440 19.94 -5.93 -0.49
C GLY A 440 18.50 -5.98 0.04
N ASN A 441 17.71 -6.97 -0.40
CA ASN A 441 16.35 -7.16 0.10
C ASN A 441 16.33 -7.57 1.58
N VAL A 442 15.62 -6.79 2.39
CA VAL A 442 15.35 -7.07 3.80
C VAL A 442 14.02 -7.80 3.90
N GLY A 443 14.04 -9.03 4.42
CA GLY A 443 12.83 -9.81 4.63
C GLY A 443 11.96 -9.19 5.72
N LEU A 444 10.65 -9.30 5.55
CA LEU A 444 9.68 -8.75 6.49
C LEU A 444 9.62 -9.57 7.78
N SER A 445 9.50 -8.89 8.90
CA SER A 445 9.34 -9.56 10.19
C SER A 445 7.95 -10.21 10.32
N PRO A 446 7.81 -11.21 11.21
CA PRO A 446 6.50 -11.75 11.57
C PRO A 446 5.53 -10.67 12.08
N PHE A 447 6.05 -9.59 12.67
CA PHE A 447 5.24 -8.47 13.14
C PHE A 447 4.67 -7.66 11.98
N ALA A 448 5.49 -7.29 10.99
CA ALA A 448 5.03 -6.59 9.80
C ALA A 448 3.94 -7.38 9.06
N VAL A 449 4.10 -8.70 8.96
CA VAL A 449 3.08 -9.59 8.37
C VAL A 449 1.80 -9.62 9.23
N SER A 450 1.93 -9.69 10.56
CA SER A 450 0.77 -9.74 11.47
C SER A 450 -0.02 -8.43 11.47
N GLN A 451 0.67 -7.30 11.36
CA GLN A 451 0.09 -5.97 11.19
C GLN A 451 -0.75 -5.86 9.93
N ALA A 452 -0.15 -6.24 8.78
CA ALA A 452 -0.86 -6.23 7.51
C ALA A 452 -2.11 -7.13 7.55
N LYS A 453 -2.02 -8.32 8.20
CA LYS A 453 -3.19 -9.19 8.40
C LYS A 453 -4.25 -8.58 9.30
N LEU A 454 -3.87 -7.90 10.39
CA LEU A 454 -4.83 -7.28 11.30
C LEU A 454 -5.52 -6.08 10.64
N LEU A 455 -4.80 -5.26 9.88
CA LEU A 455 -5.38 -4.18 9.09
C LEU A 455 -6.53 -4.69 8.21
N LEU A 456 -6.31 -5.78 7.48
CA LEU A 456 -7.36 -6.35 6.62
C LEU A 456 -8.54 -6.87 7.43
N ARG A 457 -8.31 -7.55 8.55
CA ARG A 457 -9.39 -8.03 9.43
C ARG A 457 -10.23 -6.89 10.01
N LEU A 458 -9.65 -5.71 10.22
CA LEU A 458 -10.33 -4.54 10.74
C LEU A 458 -10.99 -3.69 9.65
N HIS A 459 -10.69 -3.96 8.38
CA HIS A 459 -11.35 -3.34 7.24
C HIS A 459 -12.54 -4.21 6.82
N TYR A 460 -13.72 -3.93 7.37
CA TYR A 460 -14.94 -4.69 7.06
C TYR A 460 -15.73 -4.05 5.92
N PRO A 461 -16.25 -4.83 4.95
CA PRO A 461 -16.00 -6.25 4.70
C PRO A 461 -14.55 -6.56 4.24
N SER A 462 -14.01 -7.73 4.61
CA SER A 462 -12.59 -8.08 4.42
C SER A 462 -12.35 -9.31 3.53
N GLU A 463 -13.41 -10.08 3.25
CA GLU A 463 -13.36 -11.45 2.75
C GLU A 463 -12.73 -11.56 1.35
N GLY A 464 -12.88 -10.51 0.53
CA GLY A 464 -12.25 -10.47 -0.79
C GLY A 464 -10.79 -10.03 -0.76
N TYR A 465 -10.29 -9.37 0.29
CA TYR A 465 -8.89 -8.96 0.35
C TYR A 465 -7.98 -10.13 0.73
N ARG A 466 -6.91 -10.33 -0.05
CA ARG A 466 -5.91 -11.38 0.20
C ARG A 466 -4.51 -10.80 0.38
N LEU A 467 -3.84 -11.26 1.43
CA LEU A 467 -2.45 -10.96 1.70
C LEU A 467 -1.58 -12.18 1.38
N GLN A 468 -0.61 -12.02 0.49
CA GLN A 468 0.37 -13.06 0.15
C GLN A 468 1.77 -12.62 0.61
N VAL A 469 2.43 -13.49 1.39
CA VAL A 469 3.87 -13.35 1.67
C VAL A 469 4.63 -13.93 0.48
N VAL A 470 5.53 -13.14 -0.10
CA VAL A 470 6.39 -13.54 -1.21
C VAL A 470 7.77 -13.89 -0.65
N ASP A 471 8.26 -15.07 -0.98
CA ASP A 471 9.65 -15.49 -0.85
C ASP A 471 9.98 -16.34 -2.09
N ARG A 472 10.10 -15.67 -3.25
CA ARG A 472 10.33 -16.32 -4.53
C ARG A 472 11.80 -16.21 -4.93
N LYS A 473 12.36 -17.29 -5.45
CA LYS A 473 13.56 -17.24 -6.28
C LYS A 473 13.13 -16.71 -7.65
N GLU A 474 13.69 -15.59 -8.09
CA GLU A 474 13.65 -15.22 -9.50
C GLU A 474 14.42 -16.27 -10.29
N VAL A 475 13.77 -16.81 -11.30
CA VAL A 475 14.44 -17.58 -12.35
C VAL A 475 14.73 -16.56 -13.45
N GLU A 476 15.98 -16.15 -13.62
CA GLU A 476 16.34 -15.42 -14.83
C GLU A 476 16.34 -16.41 -16.00
N GLU A 477 15.50 -16.15 -17.00
CA GLU A 477 15.80 -16.57 -18.36
C GLU A 477 17.04 -15.76 -18.80
N LEU A 478 18.17 -16.46 -18.97
CA LEU A 478 19.45 -15.99 -19.49
C LEU A 478 20.44 -15.38 -18.47
N GLY A 479 21.23 -16.26 -17.85
CA GLY A 479 22.69 -16.17 -17.98
C GLY A 479 23.51 -15.48 -16.89
N ASP A 480 22.92 -14.99 -15.81
CA ASP A 480 23.71 -14.48 -14.67
C ASP A 480 23.71 -15.50 -13.51
N ASP A 481 24.92 -15.84 -13.04
CA ASP A 481 25.19 -16.95 -12.11
C ASP A 481 24.91 -16.58 -10.64
N ASP A 482 24.01 -15.61 -10.40
CA ASP A 482 23.65 -15.16 -9.06
C ASP A 482 22.55 -16.05 -8.47
N GLN A 483 22.97 -17.11 -7.78
CA GLN A 483 22.10 -18.09 -7.12
C GLN A 483 21.22 -17.50 -5.99
N ASN A 484 21.27 -16.19 -5.74
CA ASN A 484 20.60 -15.50 -4.64
C ASN A 484 19.60 -14.41 -5.05
N LEU A 485 19.06 -14.48 -6.26
CA LEU A 485 18.03 -13.57 -6.78
C LEU A 485 16.65 -13.81 -6.11
N ARG A 486 16.51 -13.58 -4.80
CA ARG A 486 15.23 -13.68 -4.08
C ARG A 486 14.65 -12.32 -3.76
N VAL A 487 13.35 -12.13 -4.00
CA VAL A 487 12.60 -10.98 -3.48
C VAL A 487 11.65 -11.46 -2.40
N ARG A 488 11.76 -10.83 -1.22
CA ARG A 488 10.83 -11.01 -0.11
C ARG A 488 10.02 -9.76 0.09
N GLY A 489 8.71 -9.93 0.25
CA GLY A 489 7.76 -8.84 0.35
C GLY A 489 6.35 -9.30 0.67
N LEU A 490 5.41 -8.37 0.61
CA LEU A 490 3.98 -8.64 0.73
C LEU A 490 3.26 -8.20 -0.54
N LEU A 491 2.29 -8.99 -0.96
CA LEU A 491 1.31 -8.61 -1.97
C LEU A 491 -0.06 -8.49 -1.30
N LEU A 492 -0.70 -7.35 -1.49
CA LEU A 492 -2.11 -7.15 -1.20
C LEU A 492 -2.88 -7.24 -2.51
N GLY A 493 -3.90 -8.07 -2.54
CA GLY A 493 -4.76 -8.29 -3.70
C GLY A 493 -6.23 -8.33 -3.34
N TRP A 494 -7.06 -8.34 -4.38
CA TRP A 494 -8.47 -8.66 -4.29
C TRP A 494 -8.69 -10.00 -4.99
N ARG A 495 -9.26 -10.97 -4.27
CA ARG A 495 -9.32 -12.37 -4.69
C ARG A 495 -7.93 -12.79 -5.18
N ASP A 496 -7.83 -13.40 -6.34
CA ASP A 496 -6.60 -13.95 -6.93
C ASP A 496 -5.73 -12.91 -7.63
N ARG A 497 -6.18 -11.65 -7.71
CA ARG A 497 -5.45 -10.58 -8.37
C ARG A 497 -4.60 -9.79 -7.37
N PRO A 498 -3.26 -9.85 -7.44
CA PRO A 498 -2.40 -8.90 -6.74
C PRO A 498 -2.65 -7.48 -7.25
N LEU A 499 -2.71 -6.51 -6.35
CA LEU A 499 -2.96 -5.10 -6.69
C LEU A 499 -1.83 -4.19 -6.22
N PHE A 500 -1.22 -4.50 -5.08
CA PHE A 500 -0.16 -3.70 -4.47
C PHE A 500 0.91 -4.59 -3.90
N SER A 501 2.17 -4.16 -4.03
CA SER A 501 3.33 -4.80 -3.44
C SER A 501 4.00 -3.91 -2.42
N PHE A 502 4.64 -4.55 -1.43
CA PHE A 502 5.52 -3.91 -0.47
C PHE A 502 6.82 -4.69 -0.32
N SER A 503 7.94 -3.99 -0.29
CA SER A 503 9.27 -4.55 -0.01
C SER A 503 10.17 -3.55 0.72
N SER A 504 11.18 -4.05 1.42
CA SER A 504 12.18 -3.26 2.15
C SER A 504 13.60 -3.64 1.76
N TRP A 505 14.52 -2.68 1.82
CA TRP A 505 15.85 -2.77 1.22
C TRP A 505 16.90 -2.05 2.09
N ARG A 506 18.16 -2.50 2.06
CA ARG A 506 19.29 -1.91 2.80
C ARG A 506 20.57 -1.84 1.97
#